data_AF-A0A7H1AJW0-F1
#
_entry.id   AF-A0A7H1AJW0-F1
#
_cell.length_a   1.000
_cell.length_b   1.000
_cell.length_c   1.000
_cell.angle_alpha   90.00
_cell.angle_beta   90.00
_cell.angle_gamma   90.00
#
_symmetry.space_group_name_H-M   'P 1'
#
loop_
_entity.id
_entity.type
_entity.pdbx_description
1 polymer ?
#
loop_
_entity_poly.entity_id
_entity_poly.type
_entity_poly.pdbx_seq_one_letter_code
_entity_poly.pdbx_strand_id
1 'polypeptide(L)'
;MVIHSPRHAAVALGNALWSEARIAAACGTSQSTIHRIKRGTQKTVSFEVGTALVFLAQQQGITVATTTLDVPLSLLPRSLAVISHATPNR
;
A
#
# COMPACT_ATOMS: atom_id res chain seq x y z
N MET A 1 -8.97 -5.49 -5.51
CA MET A 1 -8.89 -5.65 -4.04
C MET A 1 -8.32 -4.38 -3.50
N VAL A 2 -8.95 -3.79 -2.49
CA VAL A 2 -8.67 -2.45 -2.00
C VAL A 2 -7.91 -2.58 -0.68
N ILE A 3 -6.62 -2.21 -0.64
CA ILE A 3 -5.80 -2.30 0.58
C ILE A 3 -6.21 -1.18 1.55
N HIS A 4 -6.61 -1.52 2.77
CA HIS A 4 -6.97 -0.56 3.82
C HIS A 4 -6.01 -0.59 5.02
N SER A 5 -5.02 -1.48 5.02
CA SER A 5 -4.10 -1.67 6.14
C SER A 5 -2.84 -2.43 5.74
N PRO A 6 -1.73 -2.33 6.51
CA PRO A 6 -0.51 -3.10 6.28
C PRO A 6 -0.74 -4.62 6.23
N ARG A 7 -1.72 -5.11 6.99
CA ARG A 7 -2.17 -6.50 6.92
C ARG A 7 -2.75 -6.84 5.55
N HIS A 8 -3.66 -6.02 5.02
CA HIS A 8 -4.21 -6.24 3.69
C HIS A 8 -3.12 -6.20 2.61
N ALA A 9 -2.13 -5.30 2.74
CA ALA A 9 -0.98 -5.24 1.84
C ALA A 9 -0.17 -6.56 1.87
N ALA A 10 0.17 -7.05 3.07
CA ALA A 10 0.92 -8.30 3.23
C ALA A 10 0.15 -9.52 2.70
N VAL A 11 -1.17 -9.58 2.89
CA VAL A 11 -2.02 -10.65 2.34
C VAL A 11 -2.06 -10.57 0.81
N ALA A 12 -2.26 -9.38 0.25
CA ALA A 12 -2.37 -9.21 -1.20
C ALA A 12 -1.04 -9.51 -1.92
N LEU A 13 0.10 -9.11 -1.35
CA LEU A 13 1.42 -9.50 -1.84
C LEU A 13 1.62 -11.02 -1.80
N GLY A 14 1.16 -11.69 -0.74
CA GLY A 14 1.17 -13.16 -0.66
C GLY A 14 0.32 -13.82 -1.75
N ASN A 15 -0.85 -13.26 -2.05
CA ASN A 15 -1.70 -13.72 -3.15
C ASN A 15 -1.07 -13.47 -4.53
N ALA A 16 -0.22 -12.43 -4.64
CA ALA A 16 0.60 -12.15 -5.82
C ALA A 16 1.88 -13.02 -5.89
N LEU A 17 1.94 -14.13 -5.14
CA LEU A 17 3.05 -15.11 -5.11
C LEU A 17 4.38 -14.54 -4.58
N TRP A 18 4.36 -13.45 -3.83
CA TRP A 18 5.56 -13.00 -3.11
C TRP A 18 5.79 -13.86 -1.86
N SER A 19 7.02 -14.35 -1.70
CA SER A 19 7.42 -15.03 -0.48
C SER A 19 7.54 -14.04 0.69
N GLU A 20 7.25 -14.50 1.90
CA GLU A 20 7.35 -13.66 3.11
C GLU A 20 8.77 -13.11 3.30
N ALA A 21 9.80 -13.89 2.95
CA ALA A 21 11.19 -13.46 3.01
C ALA A 21 11.49 -12.34 2.01
N ARG A 22 10.92 -12.40 0.79
CA ARG A 22 11.06 -11.35 -0.22
C ARG A 22 10.37 -10.06 0.21
N ILE A 23 9.16 -10.16 0.76
CA ILE A 23 8.43 -9.01 1.31
C ILE A 23 9.23 -8.37 2.45
N ALA A 24 9.77 -9.20 3.36
CA ALA A 24 10.55 -8.74 4.50
C ALA A 24 11.81 -7.98 4.07
N ALA A 25 12.55 -8.51 3.09
CA ALA A 25 13.73 -7.86 2.52
C ALA A 25 13.39 -6.50 1.88
N ALA A 26 12.29 -6.42 1.14
CA ALA A 26 11.84 -5.17 0.52
C ALA A 26 11.34 -4.13 1.53
N CYS A 27 10.79 -4.57 2.67
CA CYS A 27 10.24 -3.68 3.70
C CYS A 27 11.22 -3.41 4.86
N GLY A 28 12.46 -3.89 4.79
CA GLY A 28 13.46 -3.70 5.85
C GLY A 28 13.10 -4.36 7.18
N THR A 29 12.43 -5.52 7.15
CA THR A 29 11.98 -6.23 8.35
C THR A 29 12.31 -7.72 8.30
N SER A 30 11.83 -8.50 9.28
CA SER A 30 12.03 -9.95 9.34
C SER A 30 10.84 -10.74 8.80
N GLN A 31 11.10 -11.94 8.27
CA GLN A 31 10.04 -12.85 7.79
C GLN A 31 8.99 -13.13 8.86
N SER A 32 9.42 -13.35 10.12
CA SER A 32 8.50 -13.61 11.23
C SER A 32 7.56 -12.42 11.50
N THR A 33 8.02 -11.19 11.26
CA THR A 33 7.18 -9.99 11.35
C THR A 33 6.12 -9.97 10.26
N ILE A 34 6.49 -10.24 9.00
CA ILE A 34 5.52 -10.36 7.90
C ILE A 34 4.51 -11.48 8.16
N HIS A 35 4.97 -12.62 8.68
CA HIS A 35 4.10 -13.74 9.05
C HIS A 35 3.05 -13.34 10.09
N ARG A 36 3.46 -12.65 11.16
CA ARG A 36 2.54 -12.15 12.21
C ARG A 36 1.59 -11.08 11.67
N ILE A 37 2.06 -10.17 10.83
CA ILE A 37 1.23 -9.14 10.19
C ILE A 37 0.15 -9.79 9.33
N LYS A 38 0.51 -10.75 8.48
CA LYS A 38 -0.42 -11.48 7.61
C LYS A 38 -1.48 -12.23 8.41
N ARG A 39 -1.08 -12.95 9.47
CA ARG A 39 -2.00 -13.65 10.39
C ARG A 39 -2.84 -12.70 11.27
N GLY A 40 -2.49 -11.42 11.34
CA GLY A 40 -3.18 -10.45 12.21
C GLY A 40 -2.85 -10.62 13.70
N THR A 41 -1.80 -11.34 14.05
CA THR A 41 -1.33 -11.50 15.44
C THR A 41 -0.43 -10.35 15.89
N GLN A 42 0.10 -9.58 14.93
CA GLN A 42 0.84 -8.36 15.20
C GLN A 42 -0.13 -7.22 15.52
N LYS A 43 -0.24 -6.82 16.80
CA LYS A 43 -1.14 -5.73 17.24
C LYS A 43 -0.68 -4.34 16.77
N THR A 44 0.64 -4.12 16.69
CA THR A 44 1.24 -2.85 16.29
C THR A 44 2.36 -3.08 15.29
N VAL A 45 2.36 -2.31 14.21
CA VAL A 45 3.41 -2.31 13.17
C VAL A 45 4.09 -0.95 13.22
N SER A 46 5.41 -0.91 13.09
CA SER A 46 6.10 0.38 12.99
C SER A 46 5.62 1.14 11.76
N PHE A 47 5.53 2.47 11.87
CA PHE A 47 5.03 3.32 10.80
C PHE A 47 5.81 3.13 9.49
N GLU A 48 7.13 3.00 9.58
CA GLU A 48 8.03 2.76 8.44
C GLU A 48 7.72 1.44 7.73
N VAL A 49 7.59 0.34 8.48
CA VAL A 49 7.28 -0.99 7.90
C VAL A 49 5.88 -1.01 7.31
N GLY A 50 4.91 -0.37 7.97
CA GLY A 50 3.55 -0.23 7.46
C GLY A 50 3.50 0.53 6.13
N THR A 51 4.20 1.66 6.05
CA THR A 51 4.31 2.47 4.83
C THR A 51 5.01 1.71 3.71
N ALA A 52 6.14 1.06 4.01
CA ALA A 52 6.88 0.26 3.03
C ALA A 52 6.04 -0.90 2.45
N LEU A 53 5.26 -1.59 3.30
CA LEU A 53 4.34 -2.65 2.87
C LEU A 53 3.26 -2.15 1.90
N VAL A 54 2.62 -1.04 2.24
CA VAL A 54 1.56 -0.45 1.42
C VAL A 54 2.13 0.05 0.09
N PHE A 55 3.27 0.74 0.14
CA PHE A 55 3.96 1.23 -1.05
C PHE A 55 4.41 0.09 -1.97
N LEU A 56 4.98 -0.97 -1.42
CA LEU A 56 5.38 -2.16 -2.18
C LEU A 56 4.18 -2.77 -2.90
N ALA A 57 3.03 -2.89 -2.21
CA ALA A 57 1.82 -3.41 -2.82
C ALA A 57 1.30 -2.51 -3.96
N GLN A 58 1.37 -1.17 -3.80
CA GLN A 58 1.04 -0.22 -4.87
C GLN A 58 1.93 -0.40 -6.10
N GLN A 59 3.25 -0.54 -5.90
CA GLN A 59 4.19 -0.78 -7.00
C GLN A 59 3.89 -2.07 -7.78
N GLN A 60 3.28 -3.06 -7.14
CA GLN A 60 2.82 -4.29 -7.79
C GLN A 60 1.45 -4.16 -8.46
N GLY A 61 0.90 -2.95 -8.57
CA GLY A 61 -0.43 -2.70 -9.14
C GLY A 61 -1.59 -3.16 -8.25
N ILE A 62 -1.31 -3.50 -6.98
CA ILE A 62 -2.34 -3.90 -6.03
C ILE A 62 -2.98 -2.62 -5.48
N THR A 63 -4.22 -2.36 -5.87
CA THR A 63 -4.92 -1.11 -5.55
C THR A 63 -5.12 -0.97 -4.04
N VAL A 64 -4.61 0.11 -3.46
CA VAL A 64 -4.93 0.51 -2.09
C VAL A 64 -6.19 1.36 -2.16
N ALA A 65 -7.15 1.21 -1.23
CA ALA A 65 -7.97 2.37 -0.94
C ALA A 65 -7.01 3.28 -0.22
N THR A 66 -6.39 4.15 -0.99
CA THR A 66 -6.42 5.53 -0.56
C THR A 66 -7.89 5.76 -0.19
N THR A 67 -8.19 5.87 1.11
CA THR A 67 -9.32 6.70 1.50
C THR A 67 -9.00 7.99 0.78
N THR A 68 -9.60 8.19 -0.40
CA THR A 68 -9.84 9.51 -0.93
C THR A 68 -10.57 10.15 0.24
N LEU A 69 -9.82 10.88 1.06
CA LEU A 69 -10.41 11.98 1.77
C LEU A 69 -11.15 12.68 0.63
N ASP A 70 -12.48 12.61 0.65
CA ASP A 70 -13.35 13.33 -0.25
C ASP A 70 -13.17 14.81 0.13
N VAL A 71 -11.95 15.29 -0.14
CA VAL A 71 -11.55 16.67 -0.02
C VAL A 71 -12.12 17.23 -1.30
N PRO A 72 -13.23 17.99 -1.24
CA PRO A 72 -13.77 18.61 -2.43
C PRO A 72 -12.64 19.32 -3.15
N LEU A 73 -12.65 19.27 -4.48
CA LEU A 73 -11.61 19.84 -5.35
C LEU A 73 -11.28 21.31 -5.01
N SER A 74 -12.19 22.01 -4.31
CA SER A 74 -12.04 23.35 -3.75
C SER A 74 -11.01 23.49 -2.63
N LEU A 75 -10.66 22.40 -1.95
CA LEU A 75 -9.76 22.38 -0.79
C LEU A 75 -8.37 21.83 -1.11
N LEU A 76 -8.13 21.36 -2.34
CA LEU A 76 -6.80 20.94 -2.79
C LEU A 76 -5.98 22.17 -3.24
N PRO A 77 -4.71 22.29 -2.84
CA PRO A 77 -3.83 23.31 -3.36
C PRO A 77 -3.65 23.11 -4.88
N ARG A 78 -3.79 24.19 -5.66
CA ARG A 78 -3.80 24.19 -7.14
C ARG A 78 -2.62 23.47 -7.80
N SER A 79 -1.52 23.29 -7.07
CA SER A 79 -0.32 22.58 -7.49
C SER A 79 -0.53 21.09 -7.79
N LEU A 80 -1.58 20.45 -7.23
CA LEU A 80 -1.87 19.01 -7.41
C LEU A 80 -3.01 18.71 -8.41
N ALA A 81 -3.74 19.73 -8.88
CA ALA A 81 -4.92 19.55 -9.75
C ALA A 81 -4.59 19.20 -11.23
N VAL A 82 -3.31 19.27 -11.62
CA VAL A 82 -2.89 19.19 -13.05
C VAL A 82 -2.84 17.75 -13.58
N ILE A 83 -2.87 16.72 -12.74
CA ILE A 83 -2.63 15.33 -13.19
C ILE A 83 -3.87 14.71 -13.89
N SER A 84 -5.06 15.32 -13.82
CA SER A 84 -6.30 14.68 -14.30
C SER A 84 -6.71 14.99 -15.75
N HIS A 85 -5.88 15.66 -16.57
CA HIS A 85 -6.26 16.08 -17.94
C HIS A 85 -5.18 15.89 -19.02
N ALA A 86 -4.52 14.72 -19.06
CA ALA A 86 -3.85 14.26 -20.27
C ALA A 86 -4.30 12.80 -20.48
N THR A 87 -5.36 12.53 -21.25
CA THR A 87 -5.36 12.50 -22.73
C THR A 87 -6.80 12.64 -23.27
N PRO A 88 -6.99 13.25 -24.45
CA PRO A 88 -7.15 12.40 -25.65
C PRO A 88 -6.54 13.02 -26.92
N ASN A 89 -5.82 12.24 -27.72
CA ASN A 89 -5.93 12.27 -29.19
C ASN A 89 -5.09 11.17 -29.86
N ARG A 90 -5.75 10.13 -30.39
CA ARG A 90 -5.86 9.92 -31.84
C ARG A 90 -6.92 8.87 -32.14
#